data_AF-A0A961AG38-F1
#
_entry.id   AF-A0A961AG38-F1
#
_cell.length_a   1.000
_cell.length_b   1.000
_cell.length_c   1.000
_cell.angle_alpha   90.00
_cell.angle_beta   90.00
_cell.angle_gamma   90.00
#
_symmetry.space_group_name_H-M   'P 1'
#
loop_
_entity.id
_entity.type
_entity.pdbx_description
1 polymer ?
#
loop_
_entity_poly.entity_id
_entity_poly.type
_entity_poly.pdbx_seq_one_letter_code
_entity_poly.pdbx_strand_id
1 'polypeptide(L)'
;MQTWYYSKGGAQMGPVATDELKRLIAHGEVNLHSDLVWTEGMANWQAPAQVEALIASPSAPAGVGTAEPGFNPYAAPITAPENLLAPVGDLGEITPGSMQLEVMDCLRRAVELTKRHFGTLLLIGIVYLVIYFVLGLVEGLVGGTAMERGELPPSLILIKIVNALISIVIGAGLTRAALNVSSGGEASIGDLFGQTGKILSIIGASLLVYLIIAVGFILLIVPGIYLAIRLSFFMTAIVDRNLGPVEALKYSWQITTNNALPIFGLMLLSMLIILAGVIALLVGLVFALPVVTLAYTLAYRFLQYGPNALRDRATAVGAGVV
;
A
#
# COMPACT_ATOMS: atom_id res chain seq x y z
N MET A 1 44.73 19.63 -25.47
CA MET A 1 43.32 19.59 -25.03
C MET A 1 42.78 18.25 -25.47
N GLN A 2 42.32 17.39 -24.56
CA GLN A 2 41.73 16.11 -24.95
C GLN A 2 40.36 16.35 -25.57
N THR A 3 40.15 15.79 -26.76
CA THR A 3 38.89 15.86 -27.50
C THR A 3 38.16 14.52 -27.43
N TRP A 4 36.88 14.59 -27.14
CA TRP A 4 36.02 13.43 -26.92
C TRP A 4 34.97 13.27 -28.00
N TYR A 5 34.56 12.03 -28.21
CA TYR A 5 33.43 11.64 -29.03
C TYR A 5 32.45 10.83 -28.19
N TYR A 6 31.16 10.93 -28.49
CA TYR A 6 30.10 10.20 -27.77
C TYR A 6 29.05 9.64 -28.73
N SER A 7 28.38 8.55 -28.34
CA SER A 7 27.30 7.94 -29.12
C SER A 7 25.92 8.39 -28.62
N LYS A 8 25.06 8.90 -29.50
CA LYS A 8 23.67 9.23 -29.17
C LYS A 8 22.74 8.65 -30.24
N GLY A 9 21.86 7.73 -29.84
CA GLY A 9 20.91 7.08 -30.77
C GLY A 9 21.56 6.26 -31.89
N GLY A 10 22.75 5.70 -31.65
CA GLY A 10 23.48 4.89 -32.64
C GLY A 10 24.36 5.67 -33.62
N ALA A 11 24.40 7.00 -33.53
CA ALA A 11 25.29 7.86 -34.32
C ALA A 11 26.42 8.43 -33.45
N GLN A 12 27.64 8.50 -34.01
CA GLN A 12 28.81 9.09 -33.37
C GLN A 12 28.78 10.62 -33.50
N MET A 13 28.91 11.32 -32.37
CA MET A 13 28.92 12.79 -32.28
C MET A 13 30.27 13.28 -31.72
N GLY A 14 30.77 14.39 -32.25
CA GLY A 14 32.03 15.03 -31.82
C GLY A 14 32.85 15.58 -32.99
N PRO A 15 34.06 16.14 -32.72
CA PRO A 15 34.74 16.20 -31.42
C PRO A 15 34.22 17.31 -30.50
N VAL A 16 34.13 17.02 -29.19
CA VAL A 16 33.80 17.99 -28.13
C VAL A 16 34.94 18.06 -27.10
N ALA A 17 35.11 19.22 -26.44
CA ALA A 17 36.09 19.38 -25.37
C ALA A 17 35.64 18.65 -24.08
N THR A 18 36.59 18.26 -23.22
CA THR A 18 36.29 17.55 -21.96
C THR A 18 35.28 18.29 -21.07
N ASP A 19 35.39 19.62 -20.95
CA ASP A 19 34.49 20.42 -20.11
C ASP A 19 33.07 20.46 -20.68
N GLU A 20 32.96 20.50 -22.01
CA GLU A 20 31.68 20.46 -22.70
C GLU A 20 31.02 19.08 -22.58
N LEU A 21 31.81 18.00 -22.66
CA LEU A 21 31.30 16.65 -22.42
C LEU A 21 30.80 16.47 -20.97
N LYS A 22 31.54 16.98 -19.98
CA LYS A 22 31.10 16.98 -18.58
C LYS A 22 29.78 17.74 -18.40
N ARG A 23 29.62 18.86 -19.10
CA ARG A 23 28.36 19.63 -19.11
C ARG A 23 27.21 18.83 -19.71
N LEU A 24 27.41 18.18 -20.87
CA LEU A 24 26.37 17.36 -21.51
C LEU A 24 25.93 16.18 -20.63
N ILE A 25 26.85 15.59 -19.88
CA ILE A 25 26.54 14.54 -18.88
C ILE A 25 25.73 15.14 -17.73
N ALA A 26 26.14 16.30 -17.20
CA ALA A 26 25.43 16.98 -16.11
C ALA A 26 23.99 17.37 -16.47
N HIS A 27 23.74 17.72 -17.73
CA HIS A 27 22.39 18.03 -18.25
C HIS A 27 21.58 16.81 -18.69
N GLY A 28 22.14 15.59 -18.56
CA GLY A 28 21.45 14.34 -18.92
C GLY A 28 21.30 14.12 -20.43
N GLU A 29 22.01 14.89 -21.25
CA GLU A 29 21.99 14.73 -22.71
C GLU A 29 22.85 13.57 -23.21
N VAL A 30 23.83 13.16 -22.39
CA VAL A 30 24.65 11.95 -22.54
C VAL A 30 24.50 11.14 -21.26
N ASN A 31 23.99 9.93 -21.38
CA ASN A 31 23.73 9.06 -20.25
C ASN A 31 25.02 8.38 -19.76
N LEU A 32 25.27 8.44 -18.44
CA LEU A 32 26.45 7.88 -17.78
C LEU A 32 26.64 6.36 -17.97
N HIS A 33 25.55 5.63 -18.22
CA HIS A 33 25.54 4.16 -18.22
C HIS A 33 25.17 3.55 -19.58
N SER A 34 24.31 4.21 -20.37
CA SER A 34 23.85 3.67 -21.66
C SER A 34 24.62 4.19 -22.86
N ASP A 35 25.20 5.39 -22.77
CA ASP A 35 25.93 5.99 -23.88
C ASP A 35 27.41 5.69 -23.77
N LEU A 36 28.09 5.63 -24.90
CA LEU A 36 29.51 5.33 -24.97
C LEU A 36 30.30 6.58 -25.34
N VAL A 37 31.43 6.78 -24.67
CA VAL A 37 32.39 7.85 -24.93
C VAL A 37 33.74 7.27 -25.31
N TRP A 38 34.48 8.02 -26.13
CA TRP A 38 35.82 7.65 -26.55
C TRP A 38 36.67 8.91 -26.77
N THR A 39 37.94 8.81 -26.41
CA THR A 39 38.96 9.81 -26.71
C THR A 39 40.17 9.13 -27.33
N GLU A 40 40.95 9.90 -28.08
CA GLU A 40 42.20 9.45 -28.67
C GLU A 40 43.14 8.90 -27.58
N GLY A 41 43.47 7.61 -27.68
CA GLY A 41 44.26 6.87 -26.67
C GLY A 41 43.49 5.75 -25.96
N MET A 42 42.16 5.66 -26.10
CA MET A 42 41.38 4.53 -25.57
C MET A 42 41.35 3.34 -26.52
N ALA A 43 41.55 2.14 -25.98
CA ALA A 43 41.49 0.89 -26.77
C ALA A 43 40.08 0.61 -27.32
N ASN A 44 39.03 0.92 -26.56
CA ASN A 44 37.62 0.73 -26.95
C ASN A 44 36.73 1.85 -26.38
N TRP A 45 35.54 2.00 -26.98
CA TRP A 45 34.46 2.85 -26.47
C TRP A 45 33.99 2.38 -25.09
N GLN A 46 33.85 3.30 -24.14
CA GLN A 46 33.55 2.97 -22.74
C GLN A 46 32.45 3.87 -22.20
N ALA A 47 31.71 3.40 -21.20
CA ALA A 47 30.68 4.20 -20.55
C ALA A 47 31.32 5.38 -19.78
N PRO A 48 30.72 6.58 -19.77
CA PRO A 48 31.29 7.75 -19.09
C PRO A 48 31.59 7.50 -17.60
N ALA A 49 30.78 6.69 -16.92
CA ALA A 49 30.98 6.33 -15.52
C ALA A 49 32.24 5.50 -15.24
N GLN A 50 32.83 4.88 -16.26
CA GLN A 50 34.05 4.05 -16.13
C GLN A 50 35.33 4.85 -16.44
N VAL A 51 35.18 6.09 -16.92
CA VAL A 51 36.29 6.93 -17.35
C VAL A 51 36.61 7.95 -16.26
N GLU A 52 37.57 7.63 -15.41
CA GLU A 52 37.97 8.42 -14.24
C GLU A 52 38.23 9.91 -14.55
N ALA A 53 38.74 10.22 -15.76
CA ALA A 53 38.96 11.59 -16.24
C ALA A 53 37.67 12.45 -16.34
N LEU A 54 36.51 11.83 -16.54
CA LEU A 54 35.21 12.49 -16.61
C LEU A 54 34.55 12.66 -15.23
N ILE A 55 34.99 11.89 -14.23
CA ILE A 55 34.44 11.85 -12.87
C ILE A 55 35.24 12.75 -11.91
N ALA A 56 36.54 12.94 -12.16
CA ALA A 56 37.37 13.82 -11.37
C ALA A 56 37.04 15.31 -11.64
N SER A 57 36.56 16.02 -10.62
CA SER A 57 36.50 17.49 -10.60
C SER A 57 37.90 18.06 -10.28
N PRO A 58 38.28 19.25 -10.78
CA PRO A 58 39.61 19.79 -10.56
C PRO A 58 39.79 20.19 -9.09
N SER A 59 40.85 19.66 -8.50
CA SER A 59 41.31 19.93 -7.13
C SER A 59 41.85 21.36 -6.99
N ALA A 60 41.36 22.08 -5.97
CA ALA A 60 41.92 23.34 -5.51
C ALA A 60 43.32 23.12 -4.88
N PRO A 61 44.24 24.11 -4.94
CA PRO A 61 45.65 23.90 -4.61
C PRO A 61 45.92 23.81 -3.10
N ALA A 62 46.99 23.08 -2.80
CA ALA A 62 47.48 22.69 -1.48
C ALA A 62 47.86 23.87 -0.56
N GLY A 63 47.59 23.71 0.74
CA GLY A 63 48.12 24.57 1.79
C GLY A 63 47.80 24.12 3.22
N VAL A 64 48.79 23.45 3.84
CA VAL A 64 49.11 23.43 5.28
C VAL A 64 48.26 22.58 6.24
N GLY A 65 48.92 21.58 6.83
CA GLY A 65 48.89 21.38 8.29
C GLY A 65 47.93 20.32 8.82
N THR A 66 48.51 19.23 9.30
CA THR A 66 47.92 18.22 10.18
C THR A 66 47.23 18.82 11.41
N ALA A 67 45.96 18.49 11.62
CA ALA A 67 45.34 18.42 12.95
C ALA A 67 44.27 17.33 12.95
N GLU A 68 44.37 16.39 13.89
CA GLU A 68 43.31 15.44 14.21
C GLU A 68 41.99 16.20 14.47
N PRO A 69 40.82 15.61 14.16
CA PRO A 69 39.55 16.27 14.44
C PRO A 69 39.37 16.37 15.96
N GLY A 70 39.59 17.57 16.50
CA GLY A 70 39.13 17.93 17.83
C GLY A 70 37.62 17.76 17.87
N PHE A 71 37.14 16.93 18.81
CA PHE A 71 35.72 16.77 19.10
C PHE A 71 35.11 18.14 19.37
N ASN A 72 34.31 18.64 18.42
CA ASN A 72 33.54 19.86 18.58
C ASN A 72 32.13 19.48 19.07
N PRO A 73 31.82 19.64 20.37
CA PRO A 73 30.52 19.27 20.92
C PRO A 73 29.34 20.12 20.39
N TYR A 74 29.59 21.11 19.53
CA TYR A 74 28.57 21.96 18.91
C TYR A 74 28.57 21.91 17.37
N ALA A 75 29.24 20.94 16.74
CA ALA A 75 29.12 20.74 15.29
C ALA A 75 27.75 20.13 14.94
N ALA A 76 26.95 20.82 14.12
CA ALA A 76 25.68 20.30 13.63
C ALA A 76 25.92 19.02 12.79
N PRO A 77 25.03 17.99 12.85
CA PRO A 77 25.22 16.75 12.12
C PRO A 77 25.33 17.01 10.62
N ILE A 78 26.40 16.51 10.00
CA ILE A 78 26.60 16.60 8.55
C ILE A 78 25.66 15.60 7.88
N THR A 79 24.46 16.04 7.49
CA THR A 79 23.61 15.27 6.57
C THR A 79 24.17 15.44 5.16
N ALA A 80 24.78 14.38 4.61
CA ALA A 80 25.09 14.34 3.19
C ALA A 80 23.81 14.59 2.36
N PRO A 81 23.83 15.43 1.32
CA PRO A 81 22.65 15.77 0.54
C PRO A 81 22.07 14.58 -0.25
N GLU A 82 22.80 13.47 -0.36
CA GLU A 82 22.31 12.23 -0.96
C GLU A 82 21.24 11.52 -0.12
N ASN A 83 21.02 11.93 1.13
CA ASN A 83 19.99 11.37 2.00
C ASN A 83 18.78 12.29 2.21
N LEU A 84 18.66 13.39 1.44
CA LEU A 84 17.50 14.29 1.47
C LEU A 84 16.41 13.95 0.44
N LEU A 85 16.65 12.96 -0.43
CA LEU A 85 15.70 12.47 -1.44
C LEU A 85 15.35 10.98 -1.30
N ALA A 86 15.91 10.27 -0.31
CA ALA A 86 15.33 9.00 0.10
C ALA A 86 13.98 9.33 0.76
N PRO A 87 12.84 8.78 0.29
CA PRO A 87 11.58 8.99 0.95
C PRO A 87 11.74 8.57 2.41
N VAL A 88 11.49 9.48 3.33
CA VAL A 88 11.40 9.18 4.75
C VAL A 88 10.30 8.12 4.92
N GLY A 89 10.69 6.85 5.03
CA GLY A 89 9.81 5.74 5.41
C GLY A 89 9.22 4.88 4.29
N ASP A 90 9.88 4.70 3.14
CA ASP A 90 9.38 3.72 2.15
C ASP A 90 9.87 2.30 2.49
N LEU A 91 8.93 1.47 2.95
CA LEU A 91 9.18 0.05 3.10
C LEU A 91 9.41 -0.52 1.70
N GLY A 92 10.61 -1.04 1.41
CA GLY A 92 10.86 -1.70 0.13
C GLY A 92 9.82 -2.79 -0.13
N GLU A 93 9.10 -2.71 -1.25
CA GLU A 93 8.13 -3.73 -1.64
C GLU A 93 8.84 -5.08 -1.83
N ILE A 94 8.28 -6.14 -1.25
CA ILE A 94 8.79 -7.49 -1.45
C ILE A 94 8.25 -8.05 -2.77
N THR A 95 9.00 -8.98 -3.38
CA THR A 95 8.50 -9.73 -4.54
C THR A 95 7.27 -10.54 -4.12
N PRO A 96 6.13 -10.42 -4.83
CA PRO A 96 4.90 -11.13 -4.44
C PRO A 96 5.10 -12.64 -4.30
N GLY A 97 4.73 -13.19 -3.14
CA GLY A 97 4.85 -14.62 -2.83
C GLY A 97 6.26 -15.09 -2.45
N SER A 98 7.23 -14.19 -2.29
CA SER A 98 8.58 -14.53 -1.79
C SER A 98 8.59 -14.93 -0.31
N MET A 99 7.55 -14.54 0.44
CA MET A 99 7.42 -14.80 1.87
C MET A 99 6.02 -15.29 2.21
N GLN A 100 5.93 -16.17 3.20
CA GLN A 100 4.66 -16.66 3.73
C GLN A 100 4.11 -15.72 4.79
N LEU A 101 2.79 -15.52 4.77
CA LEU A 101 2.07 -14.67 5.70
C LEU A 101 2.14 -15.24 7.12
N GLU A 102 2.67 -14.44 8.04
CA GLU A 102 2.71 -14.71 9.47
C GLU A 102 1.36 -14.33 10.11
N VAL A 103 0.38 -15.24 9.99
CA VAL A 103 -1.02 -15.01 10.41
C VAL A 103 -1.12 -14.59 11.88
N MET A 104 -0.37 -15.28 12.76
CA MET A 104 -0.44 -15.02 14.20
C MET A 104 0.17 -13.67 14.57
N ASP A 105 1.22 -13.23 13.89
CA ASP A 105 1.85 -11.94 14.14
C ASP A 105 0.96 -10.79 13.65
N CYS A 106 0.29 -10.97 12.51
CA CYS A 106 -0.75 -10.05 12.04
C CYS A 106 -1.89 -9.92 13.05
N LEU A 107 -2.39 -11.04 13.59
CA LEU A 107 -3.47 -11.05 14.59
C LEU A 107 -3.04 -10.42 15.92
N ARG A 108 -1.85 -10.76 16.44
CA ARG A 108 -1.31 -10.17 17.67
C ARG A 108 -1.19 -8.65 17.53
N ARG A 109 -0.66 -8.22 16.40
CA ARG A 109 -0.52 -6.80 16.09
C ARG A 109 -1.87 -6.09 15.91
N ALA A 110 -2.85 -6.76 15.31
CA ALA A 110 -4.21 -6.23 15.20
C ALA A 110 -4.87 -6.03 16.58
N VAL A 111 -4.70 -6.99 17.49
CA VAL A 111 -5.18 -6.89 18.88
C VAL A 111 -4.50 -5.73 19.61
N GLU A 112 -3.19 -5.55 19.41
CA GLU A 112 -2.44 -4.43 19.98
C GLU A 112 -2.94 -3.08 19.46
N LEU A 113 -3.04 -2.91 18.14
CA LEU A 113 -3.55 -1.67 17.54
C LEU A 113 -5.00 -1.38 17.95
N THR A 114 -5.84 -2.42 18.08
CA THR A 114 -7.21 -2.28 18.57
C THR A 114 -7.24 -1.72 20.00
N LYS A 115 -6.35 -2.20 20.88
CA LYS A 115 -6.24 -1.69 22.26
C LYS A 115 -5.71 -0.26 22.29
N ARG A 116 -4.67 0.04 21.50
CA ARG A 116 -4.04 1.37 21.45
C ARG A 116 -5.00 2.44 20.93
N HIS A 117 -5.77 2.14 19.88
CA HIS A 117 -6.72 3.08 19.26
C HIS A 117 -8.19 2.78 19.60
N PHE A 118 -8.43 2.15 20.75
CA PHE A 118 -9.75 1.62 21.09
C PHE A 118 -10.85 2.68 21.04
N GLY A 119 -10.62 3.88 21.60
CA GLY A 119 -11.64 4.94 21.62
C GLY A 119 -12.07 5.39 20.23
N THR A 120 -11.12 5.64 19.34
CA THR A 120 -11.39 6.06 17.95
C THR A 120 -12.07 4.95 17.15
N LEU A 121 -11.59 3.70 17.26
CA LEU A 121 -12.18 2.55 16.59
C LEU A 121 -13.58 2.24 17.10
N LEU A 122 -13.82 2.38 18.41
CA LEU A 122 -15.14 2.24 19.02
C LEU A 122 -16.10 3.31 18.51
N LEU A 123 -15.66 4.56 18.40
CA LEU A 123 -16.48 5.65 17.90
C LEU A 123 -16.82 5.45 16.41
N ILE A 124 -15.86 5.04 15.57
CA ILE A 124 -16.12 4.63 14.18
C ILE A 124 -17.09 3.44 14.13
N GLY A 125 -16.90 2.46 15.02
CA GLY A 125 -17.78 1.30 15.15
C GLY A 125 -19.21 1.67 15.56
N ILE A 126 -19.40 2.63 16.47
CA ILE A 126 -20.74 3.14 16.83
C ILE A 126 -21.38 3.84 15.64
N VAL A 127 -20.65 4.70 14.93
CA VAL A 127 -21.17 5.37 13.72
C VAL A 127 -21.58 4.32 12.68
N TYR A 128 -20.74 3.30 12.45
CA TYR A 128 -21.07 2.17 11.59
C TYR A 128 -22.36 1.48 12.06
N LEU A 129 -22.47 1.09 13.33
CA LEU A 129 -23.66 0.43 13.88
C LEU A 129 -24.93 1.29 13.74
N VAL A 130 -24.85 2.59 14.01
CA VAL A 130 -25.98 3.52 13.87
C VAL A 130 -26.42 3.60 12.41
N ILE A 131 -25.49 3.71 11.46
CA ILE A 131 -25.81 3.73 10.02
C ILE A 131 -26.56 2.45 9.64
N TYR A 132 -25.99 1.27 9.95
CA TYR A 132 -26.61 0.00 9.57
C TYR A 132 -27.92 -0.27 10.32
N PHE A 133 -28.07 0.22 11.56
CA PHE A 133 -29.34 0.19 12.27
C PHE A 133 -30.41 1.02 11.56
N VAL A 134 -30.09 2.26 11.15
CA VAL A 134 -31.01 3.13 10.40
C VAL A 134 -31.38 2.50 9.06
N LEU A 135 -30.43 1.97 8.31
CA LEU A 135 -30.70 1.29 7.03
C LEU A 135 -31.63 0.07 7.25
N GLY A 136 -31.38 -0.71 8.30
CA GLY A 136 -32.20 -1.85 8.68
C GLY A 136 -33.62 -1.45 9.10
N LEU A 137 -33.78 -0.35 9.83
CA LEU A 137 -35.11 0.20 10.18
C LEU A 137 -35.89 0.62 8.93
N VAL A 138 -35.24 1.32 8.00
CA VAL A 138 -35.87 1.74 6.73
C VAL A 138 -36.31 0.52 5.92
N GLU A 139 -35.45 -0.49 5.80
CA GLU A 139 -35.78 -1.73 5.10
C GLU A 139 -36.90 -2.51 5.79
N GLY A 140 -36.89 -2.58 7.12
CA GLY A 140 -37.95 -3.22 7.91
C GLY A 140 -39.31 -2.54 7.78
N LEU A 141 -39.34 -1.20 7.80
CA LEU A 141 -40.58 -0.42 7.63
C LEU A 141 -41.19 -0.62 6.24
N VAL A 142 -40.37 -0.52 5.18
CA VAL A 142 -40.88 -0.70 3.81
C VAL A 142 -41.19 -2.17 3.52
N GLY A 143 -40.35 -3.10 3.99
CA GLY A 143 -40.55 -4.54 3.86
C GLY A 143 -41.80 -5.05 4.59
N GLY A 144 -42.10 -4.50 5.77
CA GLY A 144 -43.33 -4.84 6.51
C GLY A 144 -44.59 -4.53 5.70
N THR A 145 -44.67 -3.34 5.09
CA THR A 145 -45.81 -2.97 4.22
C THR A 145 -45.90 -3.80 2.94
N ALA A 146 -44.77 -4.32 2.44
CA ALA A 146 -44.73 -5.21 1.28
C ALA A 146 -45.25 -6.60 1.62
N MET A 147 -44.86 -7.16 2.77
CA MET A 147 -45.33 -8.46 3.25
C MET A 147 -46.84 -8.48 3.46
N GLU A 148 -47.43 -7.42 4.00
CA GLU A 148 -48.90 -7.30 4.14
C GLU A 148 -49.63 -7.33 2.79
N ARG A 149 -49.00 -6.82 1.72
CA ARG A 149 -49.58 -6.76 0.36
C ARG A 149 -49.30 -7.99 -0.49
N GLY A 150 -48.39 -8.89 -0.06
CA GLY A 150 -48.00 -10.07 -0.84
C GLY A 150 -47.25 -9.78 -2.15
N GLU A 151 -46.85 -8.52 -2.37
CA GLU A 151 -46.14 -8.06 -3.57
C GLU A 151 -44.82 -7.39 -3.18
N LEU A 152 -43.80 -7.53 -4.02
CA LEU A 152 -42.54 -6.79 -3.86
C LEU A 152 -42.69 -5.42 -4.53
N PRO A 153 -42.90 -4.32 -3.79
CA PRO A 153 -43.07 -3.02 -4.40
C PRO A 153 -41.75 -2.59 -5.06
N PRO A 154 -41.79 -1.89 -6.21
CA PRO A 154 -40.57 -1.37 -6.86
C PRO A 154 -39.70 -0.50 -5.93
N SER A 155 -40.30 0.15 -4.92
CA SER A 155 -39.59 0.92 -3.90
C SER A 155 -38.63 0.06 -3.06
N LEU A 156 -38.94 -1.22 -2.83
CA LEU A 156 -38.07 -2.12 -2.07
C LEU A 156 -36.82 -2.48 -2.86
N ILE A 157 -36.93 -2.63 -4.18
CA ILE A 157 -35.77 -2.83 -5.07
C ILE A 157 -34.87 -1.58 -5.03
N LEU A 158 -35.47 -0.39 -5.14
CA LEU A 158 -34.73 0.87 -5.07
C LEU A 158 -33.98 1.03 -3.74
N ILE A 159 -34.64 0.72 -2.61
CA ILE A 159 -34.02 0.78 -1.28
C ILE A 159 -32.86 -0.21 -1.17
N LYS A 160 -33.00 -1.43 -1.68
CA LYS A 160 -31.88 -2.40 -1.69
C LYS A 160 -30.67 -1.89 -2.47
N ILE A 161 -30.90 -1.26 -3.61
CA ILE A 161 -29.83 -0.65 -4.41
C ILE A 161 -29.16 0.48 -3.62
N VAL A 162 -29.94 1.37 -3.01
CA VAL A 162 -29.40 2.47 -2.18
C VAL A 162 -28.61 1.92 -1.00
N ASN A 163 -29.14 0.94 -0.27
CA ASN A 163 -28.45 0.29 0.86
C ASN A 163 -27.14 -0.38 0.42
N ALA A 164 -27.12 -1.02 -0.75
CA ALA A 164 -25.91 -1.62 -1.31
C ALA A 164 -24.85 -0.55 -1.63
N LEU A 165 -25.24 0.57 -2.25
CA LEU A 165 -24.33 1.68 -2.54
C LEU A 165 -23.75 2.30 -1.26
N ILE A 166 -24.59 2.53 -0.25
CA ILE A 166 -24.15 3.04 1.05
C ILE A 166 -23.17 2.04 1.70
N SER A 167 -23.49 0.75 1.67
CA SER A 167 -22.63 -0.30 2.23
C SER A 167 -21.25 -0.33 1.57
N ILE A 168 -21.19 -0.11 0.25
CA ILE A 168 -19.93 -0.01 -0.48
C ILE A 168 -19.10 1.18 0.00
N VAL A 169 -19.72 2.36 0.14
CA VAL A 169 -19.03 3.58 0.62
C VAL A 169 -18.47 3.37 2.02
N ILE A 170 -19.31 2.89 2.94
CA ILE A 170 -18.91 2.68 4.34
C ILE A 170 -17.84 1.59 4.45
N GLY A 171 -17.96 0.48 3.70
CA GLY A 171 -16.94 -0.58 3.68
C GLY A 171 -15.59 -0.11 3.15
N ALA A 172 -15.59 0.69 2.09
CA ALA A 172 -14.37 1.30 1.55
C ALA A 172 -13.73 2.28 2.54
N GLY A 173 -14.55 3.10 3.19
CA GLY A 173 -14.10 4.04 4.20
C GLY A 173 -13.57 3.37 5.47
N LEU A 174 -14.17 2.25 5.90
CA LEU A 174 -13.65 1.44 7.01
C LEU A 174 -12.26 0.85 6.66
N THR A 175 -12.09 0.41 5.42
CA THR A 175 -10.80 -0.06 4.91
C THR A 175 -9.77 1.06 4.91
N ARG A 176 -10.17 2.30 4.56
CA ARG A 176 -9.29 3.47 4.64
C ARG A 176 -8.88 3.77 6.08
N ALA A 177 -9.83 3.80 7.02
CA ALA A 177 -9.55 4.01 8.43
C ALA A 177 -8.58 2.95 8.98
N ALA A 178 -8.79 1.67 8.63
CA ALA A 178 -7.89 0.59 9.03
C ALA A 178 -6.48 0.72 8.40
N LEU A 179 -6.39 1.16 7.14
CA LEU A 179 -5.11 1.45 6.47
C LEU A 179 -4.36 2.58 7.17
N ASN A 180 -5.04 3.65 7.60
CA ASN A 180 -4.44 4.75 8.35
C ASN A 180 -3.85 4.24 9.68
N VAL A 181 -4.65 3.51 10.48
CA VAL A 181 -4.21 2.97 11.78
C VAL A 181 -3.05 1.98 11.64
N SER A 182 -3.12 1.07 10.67
CA SER A 182 -2.03 0.11 10.40
C SER A 182 -0.73 0.78 9.94
N SER A 183 -0.82 1.99 9.36
CA SER A 183 0.32 2.75 8.86
C SER A 183 0.87 3.75 9.90
N GLY A 184 0.37 3.71 11.14
CA GLY A 184 0.79 4.61 12.23
C GLY A 184 0.10 5.98 12.24
N GLY A 185 -0.90 6.20 11.38
CA GLY A 185 -1.74 7.39 11.40
C GLY A 185 -2.96 7.23 12.32
N GLU A 186 -3.75 8.30 12.43
CA GLU A 186 -5.01 8.28 13.17
C GLU A 186 -6.19 8.00 12.23
N ALA A 187 -7.13 7.15 12.65
CA ALA A 187 -8.40 7.01 11.97
C ALA A 187 -9.35 8.15 12.35
N SER A 188 -10.24 8.50 11.43
CA SER A 188 -11.26 9.52 11.64
C SER A 188 -12.62 9.05 11.13
N ILE A 189 -13.72 9.61 11.64
CA ILE A 189 -15.06 9.36 11.06
C ILE A 189 -15.10 9.81 9.59
N GLY A 190 -14.36 10.87 9.24
CA GLY A 190 -14.28 11.38 7.87
C GLY A 190 -13.78 10.33 6.87
N ASP A 191 -12.94 9.39 7.31
CA ASP A 191 -12.46 8.30 6.47
C ASP A 191 -13.60 7.41 5.95
N LEU A 192 -14.71 7.27 6.70
CA LEU A 192 -15.89 6.49 6.30
C LEU A 192 -16.54 7.01 5.01
N PHE A 193 -16.45 8.31 4.76
CA PHE A 193 -17.13 8.97 3.65
C PHE A 193 -16.14 9.46 2.56
N GLY A 194 -14.84 9.32 2.78
CA GLY A 194 -13.80 9.85 1.89
C GLY A 194 -13.56 9.04 0.60
N GLN A 195 -14.19 7.87 0.43
CA GLN A 195 -13.90 6.95 -0.69
C GLN A 195 -14.97 6.95 -1.79
N THR A 196 -15.85 7.96 -1.84
CA THR A 196 -16.95 8.03 -2.82
C THR A 196 -16.46 8.07 -4.28
N GLY A 197 -15.30 8.68 -4.55
CA GLY A 197 -14.71 8.71 -5.89
C GLY A 197 -14.30 7.32 -6.44
N LYS A 198 -14.23 6.30 -5.59
CA LYS A 198 -13.80 4.93 -5.97
C LYS A 198 -14.96 3.96 -6.14
N ILE A 199 -16.21 4.39 -5.91
CA ILE A 199 -17.41 3.54 -5.93
C ILE A 199 -17.52 2.78 -7.25
N LEU A 200 -17.32 3.44 -8.39
CA LEU A 200 -17.44 2.78 -9.70
C LEU A 200 -16.40 1.66 -9.89
N SER A 201 -15.16 1.90 -9.45
CA SER A 201 -14.10 0.88 -9.49
C SER A 201 -14.46 -0.30 -8.59
N ILE A 202 -14.95 0.00 -7.39
CA ILE A 202 -15.36 -1.01 -6.40
C ILE A 202 -16.55 -1.84 -6.92
N ILE A 203 -17.58 -1.22 -7.48
CA ILE A 203 -18.74 -1.92 -8.04
C ILE A 203 -18.27 -2.82 -9.19
N GLY A 204 -17.51 -2.28 -10.14
CA GLY A 204 -16.99 -3.03 -11.27
C GLY A 204 -16.17 -4.24 -10.82
N ALA A 205 -15.27 -4.05 -9.85
CA ALA A 205 -14.44 -5.12 -9.32
C ALA A 205 -15.28 -6.17 -8.57
N SER A 206 -16.25 -5.74 -7.77
CA SER A 206 -17.12 -6.64 -7.00
C SER A 206 -17.94 -7.53 -7.92
N LEU A 207 -18.53 -6.97 -8.99
CA LEU A 207 -19.29 -7.74 -9.97
C LEU A 207 -18.41 -8.78 -10.67
N LEU A 208 -17.18 -8.42 -11.06
CA LEU A 208 -16.22 -9.35 -11.65
C LEU A 208 -15.85 -10.47 -10.66
N VAL A 209 -15.55 -10.12 -9.41
CA VAL A 209 -15.21 -11.09 -8.36
C VAL A 209 -16.37 -12.05 -8.10
N TYR A 210 -17.60 -11.55 -7.97
CA TYR A 210 -18.77 -12.41 -7.75
C TYR A 210 -19.01 -13.35 -8.93
N LEU A 211 -18.83 -12.89 -10.17
CA LEU A 211 -18.94 -13.76 -11.34
C LEU A 211 -17.86 -14.85 -11.33
N ILE A 212 -16.60 -14.48 -11.07
CA ILE A 212 -15.47 -15.42 -11.01
C ILE A 212 -15.68 -16.48 -9.92
N ILE A 213 -16.09 -16.04 -8.72
CA ILE A 213 -16.36 -16.94 -7.59
C ILE A 213 -17.57 -17.84 -7.88
N ALA A 214 -18.65 -17.30 -8.47
CA ALA A 214 -19.82 -18.08 -8.86
C ALA A 214 -19.45 -19.17 -9.88
N VAL A 215 -18.68 -18.85 -10.91
CA VAL A 215 -18.15 -19.84 -11.86
C VAL A 215 -17.28 -20.88 -11.13
N GLY A 216 -16.44 -20.42 -10.19
CA GLY A 216 -15.65 -21.30 -9.33
C GLY A 216 -16.51 -22.34 -8.60
N PHE A 217 -17.59 -21.90 -7.95
CA PHE A 217 -18.53 -22.77 -7.23
C PHE A 217 -19.40 -23.65 -8.15
N ILE A 218 -19.75 -23.17 -9.35
CA ILE A 218 -20.43 -23.98 -10.37
C ILE A 218 -19.55 -25.16 -10.79
N LEU A 219 -18.23 -24.94 -10.91
CA LEU A 219 -17.30 -26.01 -11.21
C LEU A 219 -17.17 -26.96 -10.00
N LEU A 220 -16.77 -26.46 -8.82
CA LEU A 220 -16.64 -27.23 -7.57
C LEU A 220 -16.49 -26.28 -6.36
N ILE A 221 -16.71 -26.79 -5.13
CA ILE A 221 -16.54 -25.99 -3.90
C ILE A 221 -15.08 -25.50 -3.70
N VAL A 222 -14.10 -26.38 -3.91
CA VAL A 222 -12.68 -26.07 -3.64
C VAL A 222 -12.14 -24.95 -4.56
N PRO A 223 -12.37 -24.97 -5.89
CA PRO A 223 -12.04 -23.85 -6.77
C PRO A 223 -12.71 -22.53 -6.38
N GLY A 224 -13.99 -22.55 -5.98
CA GLY A 224 -14.70 -21.35 -5.52
C GLY A 224 -14.03 -20.69 -4.30
N ILE A 225 -13.70 -21.49 -3.29
CA ILE A 225 -12.99 -21.02 -2.09
C ILE A 225 -11.58 -20.52 -2.45
N TYR A 226 -10.85 -21.25 -3.29
CA TYR A 226 -9.51 -20.83 -3.72
C TYR A 226 -9.52 -19.47 -4.42
N LEU A 227 -10.47 -19.23 -5.33
CA LEU A 227 -10.63 -17.94 -6.01
C LEU A 227 -11.01 -16.82 -5.03
N ALA A 228 -11.92 -17.09 -4.08
CA ALA A 228 -12.30 -16.13 -3.06
C ALA A 228 -11.11 -15.69 -2.19
N ILE A 229 -10.22 -16.62 -1.84
CA ILE A 229 -8.99 -16.34 -1.10
C ILE A 229 -8.04 -15.47 -1.92
N ARG A 230 -7.75 -15.85 -3.17
CA ARG A 230 -6.81 -15.14 -4.05
C ARG A 230 -7.27 -13.71 -4.38
N LEU A 231 -8.57 -13.50 -4.42
CA LEU A 231 -9.17 -12.21 -4.72
C LEU A 231 -9.57 -11.42 -3.46
N SER A 232 -9.29 -11.91 -2.25
CA SER A 232 -9.77 -11.29 -1.00
C SER A 232 -9.33 -9.84 -0.76
N PHE A 233 -8.24 -9.38 -1.37
CA PHE A 233 -7.66 -8.05 -1.13
C PHE A 233 -7.95 -7.02 -2.23
N PHE A 234 -8.80 -7.33 -3.22
CA PHE A 234 -9.10 -6.41 -4.32
C PHE A 234 -9.66 -5.05 -3.83
N MET A 235 -10.55 -5.08 -2.83
CA MET A 235 -11.13 -3.86 -2.24
C MET A 235 -10.06 -2.99 -1.60
N THR A 236 -9.20 -3.60 -0.77
CA THR A 236 -8.09 -2.91 -0.12
C THR A 236 -7.12 -2.35 -1.13
N ALA A 237 -6.87 -3.05 -2.25
CA ALA A 237 -6.04 -2.55 -3.33
C ALA A 237 -6.63 -1.33 -4.05
N ILE A 238 -7.95 -1.29 -4.27
CA ILE A 238 -8.62 -0.10 -4.84
C ILE A 238 -8.49 1.08 -3.87
N VAL A 239 -8.73 0.85 -2.57
CA VAL A 239 -8.68 1.91 -1.57
C VAL A 239 -7.25 2.43 -1.36
N ASP A 240 -6.25 1.55 -1.31
CA ASP A 240 -4.85 1.90 -1.06
C ASP A 240 -4.17 2.51 -2.30
N ARG A 241 -4.35 1.89 -3.47
CA ARG A 241 -3.60 2.24 -4.70
C ARG A 241 -4.43 2.92 -5.79
N ASN A 242 -5.71 3.19 -5.55
CA ASN A 242 -6.62 3.84 -6.50
C ASN A 242 -6.71 3.10 -7.86
N LEU A 243 -6.69 1.77 -7.82
CA LEU A 243 -6.71 0.93 -9.02
C LEU A 243 -8.11 0.85 -9.64
N GLY A 244 -8.14 0.61 -10.96
CA GLY A 244 -9.34 0.23 -11.69
C GLY A 244 -9.80 -1.20 -11.36
N PRO A 245 -10.98 -1.62 -11.86
CA PRO A 245 -11.57 -2.91 -11.52
C PRO A 245 -10.66 -4.10 -11.81
N VAL A 246 -10.17 -4.20 -13.04
CA VAL A 246 -9.39 -5.36 -13.50
C VAL A 246 -7.99 -5.34 -12.89
N GLU A 247 -7.41 -4.16 -12.76
CA GLU A 247 -6.10 -3.92 -12.17
C GLU A 247 -6.08 -4.35 -10.70
N ALA A 248 -7.15 -4.05 -9.95
CA ALA A 248 -7.29 -4.47 -8.56
C ALA A 248 -7.35 -6.00 -8.39
N LEU A 249 -8.05 -6.69 -9.29
CA LEU A 249 -8.13 -8.15 -9.27
C LEU A 249 -6.77 -8.78 -9.60
N LYS A 250 -6.08 -8.27 -10.63
CA LYS A 250 -4.71 -8.70 -10.97
C LYS A 250 -3.75 -8.46 -9.82
N TYR A 251 -3.84 -7.30 -9.17
CA TYR A 251 -3.01 -6.96 -8.04
C TYR A 251 -3.27 -7.90 -6.84
N SER A 252 -4.54 -8.12 -6.46
CA SER A 252 -4.90 -9.07 -5.41
C SER A 252 -4.37 -10.47 -5.73
N TRP A 253 -4.52 -10.91 -6.98
CA TRP A 253 -3.97 -12.20 -7.42
C TRP A 253 -2.46 -12.26 -7.25
N GLN A 254 -1.73 -11.22 -7.63
CA GLN A 254 -0.27 -11.17 -7.52
C GLN A 254 0.17 -11.25 -6.05
N ILE A 255 -0.31 -10.37 -5.18
CA ILE A 255 0.13 -10.30 -3.78
C ILE A 255 -0.25 -11.53 -2.95
N THR A 256 -1.30 -12.26 -3.34
CA THR A 256 -1.71 -13.50 -2.67
C THR A 256 -1.00 -14.75 -3.19
N THR A 257 -0.06 -14.59 -4.13
CA THR A 257 0.73 -15.71 -4.65
C THR A 257 1.48 -16.41 -3.53
N ASN A 258 1.46 -17.75 -3.57
CA ASN A 258 2.09 -18.62 -2.56
C ASN A 258 1.52 -18.47 -1.13
N ASN A 259 0.41 -17.75 -0.95
CA ASN A 259 -0.13 -17.39 0.37
C ASN A 259 -1.60 -17.82 0.58
N ALA A 260 -2.16 -18.64 -0.31
CA ALA A 260 -3.56 -19.05 -0.22
C ALA A 260 -3.90 -19.78 1.10
N LEU A 261 -3.05 -20.72 1.53
CA LEU A 261 -3.31 -21.47 2.76
C LEU A 261 -3.17 -20.61 4.03
N PRO A 262 -2.13 -19.76 4.20
CA PRO A 262 -2.09 -18.79 5.28
C PRO A 262 -3.29 -17.83 5.32
N ILE A 263 -3.72 -17.30 4.17
CA ILE A 263 -4.90 -16.41 4.11
C ILE A 263 -6.18 -17.16 4.48
N PHE A 264 -6.31 -18.43 4.07
CA PHE A 264 -7.40 -19.30 4.52
C PHE A 264 -7.39 -19.50 6.03
N GLY A 265 -6.21 -19.73 6.62
CA GLY A 265 -6.03 -19.80 8.07
C GLY A 265 -6.45 -18.51 8.79
N LEU A 266 -6.05 -17.35 8.26
CA LEU A 266 -6.49 -16.05 8.76
C LEU A 266 -8.02 -15.91 8.70
N MET A 267 -8.65 -16.36 7.61
CA MET A 267 -10.10 -16.33 7.45
C MET A 267 -10.81 -17.21 8.49
N LEU A 268 -10.32 -18.43 8.72
CA LEU A 268 -10.88 -19.32 9.74
C LEU A 268 -10.72 -18.75 11.15
N LEU A 269 -9.54 -18.23 11.50
CA LEU A 269 -9.30 -17.61 12.80
C LEU A 269 -10.17 -16.37 12.99
N SER A 270 -10.32 -15.56 11.95
CA SER A 270 -11.21 -14.38 11.97
C SER A 270 -12.65 -14.79 12.21
N MET A 271 -13.14 -15.84 11.55
CA MET A 271 -14.48 -16.40 11.79
C MET A 271 -14.65 -16.84 13.26
N LEU A 272 -13.66 -17.53 13.83
CA LEU A 272 -13.70 -17.97 15.23
C LEU A 272 -13.68 -16.78 16.21
N ILE A 273 -12.91 -15.73 15.92
CA ILE A 273 -12.87 -14.50 16.72
C ILE A 273 -14.23 -13.78 16.71
N ILE A 274 -14.85 -13.64 15.54
CA ILE A 274 -16.20 -13.08 15.43
C ILE A 274 -17.21 -13.94 16.19
N LEU A 275 -17.17 -15.27 16.01
CA LEU A 275 -18.08 -16.20 16.71
C LEU A 275 -17.92 -16.11 18.23
N ALA A 276 -16.70 -16.06 18.74
CA ALA A 276 -16.43 -15.84 20.16
C ALA A 276 -16.99 -14.49 20.64
N GLY A 277 -16.88 -13.45 19.81
CA GLY A 277 -17.48 -12.13 20.07
C GLY A 277 -19.01 -12.16 20.14
N VAL A 278 -19.66 -12.97 19.29
CA VAL A 278 -21.13 -13.20 19.35
C VAL A 278 -21.51 -13.93 20.65
N ILE A 279 -20.79 -15.01 20.98
CA ILE A 279 -21.02 -15.81 22.19
C ILE A 279 -20.86 -14.97 23.46
N ALA A 280 -19.96 -13.98 23.45
CA ALA A 280 -19.80 -12.97 24.49
C ALA A 280 -20.90 -11.87 24.46
N LEU A 281 -22.16 -12.29 24.28
CA LEU A 281 -23.38 -11.46 24.32
C LEU A 281 -23.36 -10.24 23.38
N LEU A 282 -22.76 -10.37 22.18
CA LEU A 282 -22.59 -9.30 21.20
C LEU A 282 -21.69 -8.13 21.65
N VAL A 283 -21.47 -7.93 22.95
CA VAL A 283 -20.52 -6.94 23.49
C VAL A 283 -19.10 -7.25 23.02
N GLY A 284 -18.77 -8.55 22.91
CA GLY A 284 -17.49 -9.00 22.35
C GLY A 284 -17.26 -8.60 20.88
N LEU A 285 -18.32 -8.35 20.09
CA LEU A 285 -18.19 -7.91 18.69
C LEU A 285 -17.56 -6.52 18.57
N VAL A 286 -17.77 -5.65 19.56
CA VAL A 286 -17.17 -4.31 19.60
C VAL A 286 -15.65 -4.40 19.55
N PHE A 287 -15.07 -5.46 20.13
CA PHE A 287 -13.64 -5.72 20.08
C PHE A 287 -13.24 -6.64 18.91
N ALA A 288 -14.06 -7.65 18.60
CA ALA A 288 -13.74 -8.64 17.56
C ALA A 288 -13.69 -8.03 16.15
N LEU A 289 -14.62 -7.12 15.81
CA LEU A 289 -14.68 -6.48 14.50
C LEU A 289 -13.41 -5.68 14.16
N PRO A 290 -12.94 -4.71 14.98
CA PRO A 290 -11.72 -3.97 14.67
C PRO A 290 -10.50 -4.88 14.63
N VAL A 291 -10.41 -5.91 15.48
CA VAL A 291 -9.32 -6.90 15.43
C VAL A 291 -9.28 -7.60 14.08
N VAL A 292 -10.41 -8.09 13.59
CA VAL A 292 -10.46 -8.79 12.29
C VAL A 292 -10.15 -7.83 11.15
N THR A 293 -10.76 -6.65 11.12
CA THR A 293 -10.50 -5.65 10.07
C THR A 293 -9.02 -5.27 10.03
N LEU A 294 -8.40 -4.97 11.16
CA LEU A 294 -6.98 -4.64 11.24
C LEU A 294 -6.10 -5.83 10.88
N ALA A 295 -6.48 -7.06 11.23
CA ALA A 295 -5.71 -8.25 10.86
C ALA A 295 -5.67 -8.46 9.35
N TYR A 296 -6.78 -8.24 8.64
CA TYR A 296 -6.79 -8.26 7.17
C TYR A 296 -5.96 -7.12 6.57
N THR A 297 -6.05 -5.91 7.12
CA THR A 297 -5.22 -4.79 6.64
C THR A 297 -3.73 -5.01 6.89
N LEU A 298 -3.36 -5.58 8.04
CA LEU A 298 -1.98 -5.93 8.35
C LEU A 298 -1.49 -7.08 7.48
N ALA A 299 -2.33 -8.08 7.19
CA ALA A 299 -1.99 -9.13 6.24
C ALA A 299 -1.75 -8.56 4.84
N TYR A 300 -2.59 -7.63 4.39
CA TYR A 300 -2.37 -6.89 3.15
C TYR A 300 -1.02 -6.16 3.14
N ARG A 301 -0.69 -5.42 4.21
CA ARG A 301 0.59 -4.72 4.33
C ARG A 301 1.78 -5.67 4.43
N PHE A 302 1.64 -6.81 5.11
CA PHE A 302 2.67 -7.85 5.19
C PHE A 302 2.95 -8.45 3.82
N LEU A 303 1.92 -8.72 3.02
CA LEU A 303 2.10 -9.22 1.65
C LEU A 303 2.80 -8.19 0.73
N GLN A 304 2.76 -6.90 1.07
CA GLN A 304 3.47 -5.83 0.34
C GLN A 304 4.90 -5.63 0.83
N TYR A 305 5.13 -5.67 2.15
CA TYR A 305 6.36 -5.16 2.77
C TYR A 305 7.04 -6.14 3.74
N GLY A 306 6.52 -7.36 3.86
CA GLY A 306 6.99 -8.38 4.79
C GLY A 306 6.83 -8.00 6.27
N PRO A 307 7.65 -8.57 7.17
CA PRO A 307 7.55 -8.37 8.62
C PRO A 307 7.73 -6.92 9.07
N ASN A 308 8.39 -6.10 8.24
CA ASN A 308 8.54 -4.67 8.51
C ASN A 308 7.19 -3.92 8.54
N ALA A 309 6.16 -4.44 7.88
CA ALA A 309 4.79 -3.93 7.96
C ALA A 309 4.20 -3.97 9.37
N LEU A 310 4.63 -4.91 10.21
CA LEU A 310 4.05 -5.15 11.54
C LEU A 310 4.74 -4.35 12.64
N ARG A 311 5.88 -3.73 12.34
CA ARG A 311 6.68 -2.98 13.32
C ARG A 311 6.03 -1.65 13.66
N ASP A 312 6.25 -1.20 14.90
CA ASP A 312 5.93 0.17 15.29
C ASP A 312 6.72 1.13 14.40
N ARG A 313 6.01 1.91 13.57
CA ARG A 313 6.60 3.08 12.96
C ARG A 313 6.80 4.08 14.08
N ALA A 314 8.01 4.13 14.63
CA ALA A 314 8.42 5.25 15.46
C ALA A 314 8.06 6.50 14.67
N THR A 315 7.21 7.35 15.24
CA THR A 315 6.96 8.69 14.72
C THR A 315 8.31 9.31 14.42
N ALA A 316 8.65 9.50 13.15
CA ALA A 316 9.88 10.16 12.68
C ALA A 316 9.86 11.67 13.00
N VAL A 317 9.33 12.04 14.18
CA VAL A 317 9.15 13.41 14.66
C VAL A 317 9.83 13.60 16.04
N GLY A 318 10.43 12.56 16.63
CA GLY A 318 11.03 12.64 17.98
C GLY A 318 12.56 12.50 18.07
N ALA A 319 13.29 12.36 16.96
CA ALA A 319 14.75 12.20 16.98
C ALA A 319 15.46 13.48 16.48
N GLY A 320 14.98 14.63 16.93
CA GLY A 320 15.46 15.92 16.45
C GLY A 320 15.24 17.07 17.42
N VAL A 321 15.35 16.85 18.73
CA VAL A 321 15.71 17.89 19.69
C VAL A 321 16.49 17.22 20.83
N VAL A 322 17.83 17.36 20.77
CA VAL A 322 18.70 17.37 21.95
C VAL A 322 18.55 18.73 22.60
#